data_AF-A0A7R9KZ39-F1
#
_entry.id   AF-A0A7R9KZ39-F1
#
_cell.length_a   1.000
_cell.length_b   1.000
_cell.length_c   1.000
_cell.angle_alpha   90.00
_cell.angle_beta   90.00
_cell.angle_gamma   90.00
#
_symmetry.space_group_name_H-M   'P 1'
#
loop_
_entity.id
_entity.type
_entity.pdbx_description
1 polymer ?
#
loop_
_entity_poly.entity_id
_entity_poly.type
_entity_poly.pdbx_seq_one_letter_code
_entity_poly.pdbx_strand_id
1 'polypeptide(L)'
;MSLKAHGSGLISGIAGMVNKFTVFTSGKNVTGLTVAFEGPSKPEISFHNNKDGSVEVHYNPKVGGEYRIHIKYDSKDIIGSPYNC
;
A
#
# COMPACT_ATOMS: atom_id res chain seq x y z
N MET A 1 -15.05 9.67 -6.32
CA MET A 1 -14.67 8.23 -6.39
C MET A 1 -13.60 8.01 -5.34
N SER A 2 -13.88 7.22 -4.30
CA SER A 2 -12.94 6.98 -3.20
C SER A 2 -12.33 5.59 -3.33
N LEU A 3 -11.03 5.50 -3.56
CA LEU A 3 -10.30 4.23 -3.36
C LEU A 3 -10.25 3.93 -1.86
N LYS A 4 -10.19 2.64 -1.52
CA LYS A 4 -10.06 2.18 -0.14
C LYS A 4 -8.92 1.18 -0.03
N ALA A 5 -8.09 1.29 0.99
CA ALA A 5 -7.03 0.34 1.29
C ALA A 5 -7.37 -0.44 2.57
N HIS A 6 -7.16 -1.76 2.54
CA HIS A 6 -7.43 -2.69 3.63
C HIS A 6 -6.34 -3.75 3.71
N GLY A 7 -6.04 -4.24 4.91
CA GLY A 7 -5.09 -5.33 5.13
C GLY A 7 -4.24 -5.10 6.36
N SER A 8 -3.73 -6.19 6.95
CA SER A 8 -2.87 -6.11 8.14
C SER A 8 -1.57 -5.34 7.86
N GLY A 9 -1.05 -5.40 6.63
CA GLY A 9 0.12 -4.63 6.21
C GLY A 9 -0.06 -3.11 6.20
N LEU A 10 -1.25 -2.58 6.50
CA LEU A 10 -1.44 -1.14 6.72
C LEU A 10 -1.29 -0.74 8.20
N ILE A 11 -1.22 -1.72 9.10
CA ILE A 11 -1.27 -1.54 10.56
C ILE A 11 -0.03 -2.14 11.23
N SER A 12 0.49 -3.23 10.68
CA SER A 12 1.68 -3.91 11.21
C SER A 12 2.35 -4.74 10.12
N GLY A 13 3.68 -4.77 10.12
CA GLY A 13 4.44 -5.69 9.28
C GLY A 13 5.63 -6.31 10.01
N ILE A 14 6.12 -7.43 9.49
CA ILE A 14 7.33 -8.09 10.00
C ILE A 14 8.50 -7.73 9.09
N ALA A 15 9.58 -7.20 9.68
CA ALA A 15 10.81 -6.92 8.96
C ALA A 15 11.46 -8.22 8.45
N GLY A 16 11.92 -8.19 7.20
CA GLY A 16 12.49 -9.33 6.49
C GLY A 16 11.45 -10.28 5.87
N MET A 17 10.16 -10.03 6.06
CA MET A 17 9.07 -10.81 5.45
C MET A 17 8.28 -9.97 4.44
N VAL A 18 7.65 -10.66 3.49
CA VAL A 18 6.70 -10.02 2.57
C VAL A 18 5.40 -9.79 3.32
N ASN A 19 5.06 -8.52 3.47
CA ASN A 19 3.80 -8.05 4.03
C ASN A 19 2.89 -7.58 2.89
N LYS A 20 1.58 -7.61 3.08
CA LYS A 20 0.65 -7.25 2.01
C LYS A 20 -0.58 -6.50 2.49
N PHE A 21 -1.13 -5.69 1.58
CA PHE A 21 -2.43 -5.05 1.73
C PHE A 21 -3.10 -4.92 0.36
N THR A 22 -4.41 -4.70 0.37
CA THR A 22 -5.24 -4.64 -0.82
C THR A 22 -5.84 -3.24 -0.98
N VAL A 23 -5.74 -2.69 -2.18
CA VAL A 23 -6.38 -1.44 -2.57
C VAL A 23 -7.54 -1.74 -3.50
N PHE A 24 -8.75 -1.39 -3.09
CA PHE A 24 -9.97 -1.55 -3.86
C PHE A 24 -10.21 -0.34 -4.75
N THR A 25 -10.44 -0.60 -6.03
CA THR A 25 -10.46 0.41 -7.08
C THR A 25 -11.75 0.39 -7.88
N SER A 26 -12.90 0.19 -7.21
CA SER A 26 -14.26 0.38 -7.75
C SER A 26 -14.49 -0.14 -9.20
N GLY A 27 -13.79 -1.19 -9.63
CA GLY A 27 -13.90 -1.79 -10.96
C GLY A 27 -13.25 -1.02 -12.13
N LYS A 28 -12.41 -0.01 -11.89
CA LYS A 28 -11.68 0.71 -12.96
C LYS A 28 -10.24 0.20 -13.08
N ASN A 29 -9.73 0.15 -14.32
CA ASN A 29 -8.30 0.00 -14.58
C ASN A 29 -7.56 1.13 -13.85
N VAL A 30 -6.70 0.74 -12.92
CA VAL A 30 -6.05 1.67 -11.99
C VAL A 30 -4.79 2.21 -12.61
N THR A 31 -4.92 3.30 -13.35
CA THR A 31 -3.78 4.09 -13.77
C THR A 31 -3.58 5.22 -12.74
N GLY A 32 -2.34 5.46 -12.33
CA GLY A 32 -2.01 6.54 -11.39
C GLY A 32 -2.15 6.23 -9.90
N LEU A 33 -2.21 4.95 -9.50
CA LEU A 33 -1.98 4.56 -8.10
C LEU A 33 -0.49 4.59 -7.79
N THR A 34 -0.11 5.28 -6.73
CA THR A 34 1.27 5.37 -6.25
C THR A 34 1.29 5.03 -4.77
N VAL A 35 2.25 4.18 -4.37
CA VAL A 35 2.49 3.83 -2.98
C VAL A 35 3.90 4.27 -2.62
N ALA A 36 4.02 5.02 -1.53
CA ALA A 36 5.31 5.46 -0.98
C ALA A 36 5.41 5.10 0.50
N PHE A 37 6.61 4.77 0.94
CA PHE A 37 6.91 4.44 2.33
C PHE A 37 7.90 5.47 2.88
N GLU A 38 7.56 6.03 4.03
CA GLU A 38 8.44 6.86 4.85
C GLU A 38 8.77 6.08 6.13
N GLY A 39 10.05 5.87 6.42
CA GLY A 39 10.45 5.07 7.57
C GLY A 39 11.95 4.81 7.59
N PRO A 40 12.41 3.91 8.48
CA PRO A 40 13.84 3.65 8.68
C PRO A 40 14.52 2.97 7.47
N SER A 41 13.76 2.37 6.56
CA SER A 41 14.28 1.84 5.30
C SER A 41 13.31 2.02 4.13
N LYS A 42 13.76 1.75 2.91
CA LYS A 42 12.88 1.68 1.73
C LYS A 42 12.56 0.20 1.46
N PRO A 43 11.31 -0.25 1.64
CA PRO A 43 10.94 -1.63 1.34
C PRO A 43 10.96 -1.87 -0.17
N GLU A 44 11.18 -3.13 -0.56
CA GLU A 44 10.91 -3.60 -1.92
C GLU A 44 9.40 -3.70 -2.09
N ILE A 45 8.84 -3.15 -3.17
CA ILE A 45 7.39 -3.08 -3.39
C ILE A 45 7.05 -3.75 -4.72
N SER A 46 6.00 -4.57 -4.74
CA SER A 46 5.43 -5.12 -5.97
C SER A 46 3.90 -5.00 -5.97
N PHE A 47 3.35 -4.85 -7.16
CA PHE A 47 1.92 -4.67 -7.38
C PHE A 47 1.37 -5.87 -8.14
N HIS A 48 0.29 -6.45 -7.62
CA HIS A 48 -0.44 -7.54 -8.24
C HIS A 48 -1.88 -7.11 -8.50
N ASN A 49 -2.23 -6.93 -9.77
CA ASN A 49 -3.61 -6.61 -10.15
C ASN A 49 -4.42 -7.91 -10.23
N ASN A 50 -5.40 -8.04 -9.34
CA ASN A 50 -6.27 -9.22 -9.26
C ASN A 50 -7.29 -9.30 -10.40
N LYS A 51 -7.41 -8.24 -11.24
CA LYS A 51 -8.36 -8.14 -12.35
C LYS A 51 -9.84 -8.20 -11.94
N ASP A 52 -10.13 -8.08 -10.64
CA ASP A 52 -11.46 -8.02 -10.05
C ASP A 52 -11.85 -6.60 -9.57
N GLY A 53 -11.00 -5.61 -9.87
CA GLY A 53 -11.13 -4.26 -9.32
C GLY A 53 -10.41 -4.06 -7.99
N SER A 54 -9.46 -4.93 -7.65
CA SER A 54 -8.52 -4.76 -6.55
C SER A 54 -7.07 -4.93 -7.00
N VAL A 55 -6.16 -4.26 -6.28
CA VAL A 55 -4.71 -4.37 -6.45
C VAL A 55 -4.11 -4.79 -5.11
N GLU A 56 -3.44 -5.93 -5.09
CA GLU A 56 -2.66 -6.39 -3.93
C GLU A 56 -1.26 -5.78 -4.01
N VAL A 57 -0.86 -5.09 -2.95
CA VAL A 57 0.45 -4.48 -2.81
C VAL A 57 1.25 -5.33 -1.84
N HIS A 58 2.39 -5.81 -2.28
CA HIS A 58 3.35 -6.55 -1.47
C HIS A 58 4.54 -5.66 -1.16
N TYR A 59 4.97 -5.63 0.10
CA TYR A 59 6.15 -4.88 0.50
C TYR A 59 7.02 -5.67 1.49
N ASN A 60 8.35 -5.55 1.37
CA ASN A 60 9.30 -6.21 2.25
C ASN A 60 10.24 -5.17 2.91
N PRO A 61 9.95 -4.73 4.14
CA PRO A 61 10.83 -3.84 4.89
C PRO A 61 12.03 -4.62 5.44
N LYS A 62 13.25 -4.14 5.23
CA LYS A 62 14.46 -4.83 5.73
C LYS A 62 14.76 -4.50 7.20
N VAL A 63 14.23 -3.39 7.71
CA VAL A 63 14.50 -2.88 9.05
C VAL A 63 13.19 -2.70 9.81
N GLY A 64 13.12 -3.16 11.06
CA GLY A 64 11.97 -2.92 11.93
C GLY A 64 11.91 -1.49 12.43
N GLY A 65 10.70 -0.99 12.68
CA GLY A 65 10.44 0.37 13.16
C GLY A 65 9.10 0.88 12.65
N GLU A 66 8.78 2.14 12.93
CA GLU A 66 7.55 2.77 12.45
C GLU A 66 7.68 3.19 10.98
N TYR A 67 6.69 2.82 10.18
CA TYR A 67 6.56 3.21 8.78
C TYR A 67 5.25 3.97 8.55
N ARG A 68 5.32 4.94 7.64
CA ARG A 68 4.16 5.64 7.09
C ARG A 68 3.97 5.25 5.63
N ILE A 69 2.80 4.69 5.34
CA ILE A 69 2.41 4.27 4.00
C ILE A 69 1.50 5.33 3.40
N HIS A 70 2.01 5.99 2.36
CA HIS A 70 1.26 6.96 1.58
C HIS A 70 0.68 6.26 0.36
N ILE A 71 -0.65 6.28 0.25
CA ILE A 71 -1.37 5.71 -0.90
C ILE A 71 -2.05 6.86 -1.63
N LYS A 72 -1.55 7.16 -2.82
CA LYS A 72 -2.01 8.27 -3.66
C LYS A 72 -2.66 7.74 -4.93
N TYR A 73 -3.75 8.38 -5.32
CA TYR A 73 -4.42 8.19 -6.59
C TYR A 73 -4.48 9.52 -7.32
N ASP A 74 -3.94 9.57 -8.54
CA ASP A 74 -3.87 10.81 -9.34
C ASP A 74 -3.20 11.96 -8.57
N SER A 75 -2.07 11.65 -7.92
CA SER A 75 -1.29 12.55 -7.06
C SER A 75 -1.99 13.05 -5.78
N LYS A 76 -3.18 12.52 -5.44
CA LYS A 76 -3.91 12.85 -4.21
C LYS A 76 -4.00 11.66 -3.27
N ASP A 77 -3.79 11.91 -1.99
CA ASP A 77 -3.97 10.89 -0.96
C ASP A 77 -5.41 10.35 -0.94
N ILE A 78 -5.52 9.03 -0.86
CA ILE A 78 -6.82 8.39 -0.65
C ILE A 78 -7.29 8.59 0.79
N ILE A 79 -8.58 8.36 1.04
CA ILE A 79 -9.12 8.43 2.40
C ILE A 79 -8.42 7.40 3.28
N GLY A 80 -7.82 7.88 4.38
CA GLY A 80 -7.08 7.06 5.33
C GLY A 80 -5.56 7.10 5.17
N SER A 81 -5.06 7.58 4.02
CA SER A 81 -3.62 7.86 3.84
C SER A 81 -3.22 9.14 4.59
N PRO A 82 -2.05 9.20 5.24
CA PRO A 82 -1.10 8.10 5.39
C PRO A 82 -1.49 7.11 6.51
N TYR A 83 -1.13 5.84 6.32
CA TYR A 83 -1.29 4.77 7.32
C TYR A 83 0.00 4.59 8.11
N ASN A 84 -0.08 4.22 9.39
CA ASN A 84 1.10 3.95 10.23
C ASN A 84 1.16 2.45 10.56
N CYS A 85 2.30 1.81 10.34
CA CYS A 85 2.52 0.38 10.59
C CYS A 85 3.89 0.03 11.15
#